data_AF-A0A944NT97-F1
#
_entry.id   AF-A0A944NT97-F1
#
_cell.length_a   1.000
_cell.length_b   1.000
_cell.length_c   1.000
_cell.angle_alpha   90.00
_cell.angle_beta   90.00
_cell.angle_gamma   90.00
#
_symmetry.space_group_name_H-M   'P 1'
#
loop_
_entity.id
_entity.type
_entity.pdbx_description
1 polymer ?
#
loop_
_entity_poly.entity_id
_entity_poly.type
_entity_poly.pdbx_seq_one_letter_code
_entity_poly.pdbx_strand_id
1 'polypeptide(L)'
;MTKIVDFYFTVLSSYAYLSAPRVAEVRARTGASFIFKPMDIMRVFEASGTTPPPKQPDARKAYRATDLSRVAKAHDMPINLKPAFWPASQNLASGVIIAAQEGGNDPMALTHAILKAVWADDLNIADAATLENIAVSCGFDGEDLVGQADSDAVQAIFEANTKEAIEKNVFGSPSFFVDGELFWGQDRLSYVEAAL
;
A
#
# COMPACT_ATOMS: atom_id res chain seq x y z
N MET A 1 12.09 12.49 20.28
CA MET A 1 12.44 12.39 18.85
C MET A 1 11.22 11.82 18.15
N THR A 2 10.88 12.28 16.95
CA THR A 2 9.77 11.71 16.18
C THR A 2 10.11 10.27 15.81
N LYS A 3 9.30 9.30 16.22
CA LYS A 3 9.47 7.91 15.81
C LYS A 3 9.11 7.73 14.34
N ILE A 4 9.82 6.81 13.68
CA ILE A 4 9.66 6.50 12.25
C ILE A 4 9.04 5.11 12.12
N VAL A 5 8.02 5.00 11.28
CA VAL A 5 7.38 3.74 10.91
C VAL A 5 7.65 3.48 9.44
N ASP A 6 8.33 2.39 9.11
CA ASP A 6 8.37 1.95 7.71
C ASP A 6 7.05 1.24 7.38
N PHE A 7 6.33 1.76 6.40
CA PHE A 7 5.06 1.23 5.95
C PHE A 7 5.23 0.50 4.62
N TYR A 8 5.36 -0.82 4.68
CA TYR A 8 5.51 -1.70 3.52
C TYR A 8 4.15 -2.14 2.98
N PHE A 9 3.92 -1.96 1.68
CA PHE A 9 2.67 -2.39 1.05
C PHE A 9 2.80 -2.61 -0.46
N THR A 10 1.75 -3.19 -1.05
CA THR A 10 1.55 -3.19 -2.49
C THR A 10 0.25 -2.45 -2.80
N VAL A 11 0.22 -1.70 -3.90
CA VAL A 11 -0.99 -1.06 -4.44
C VAL A 11 -2.07 -2.08 -4.84
N LEU A 12 -1.73 -3.37 -4.87
CA LEU A 12 -2.67 -4.47 -5.10
C LEU A 12 -3.33 -4.98 -3.82
N SER A 13 -3.09 -4.40 -2.65
CA SER A 13 -3.56 -4.94 -1.37
C SER A 13 -4.88 -4.32 -0.91
N SER A 14 -5.93 -5.13 -0.81
CA SER A 14 -7.21 -4.72 -0.22
C SER A 14 -7.09 -4.35 1.25
N TYR A 15 -6.21 -4.99 2.02
CA TYR A 15 -6.02 -4.62 3.42
C TYR A 15 -5.19 -3.35 3.59
N ALA A 16 -4.33 -3.00 2.62
CA ALA A 16 -3.63 -1.72 2.63
C ALA A 16 -4.60 -0.57 2.31
N TYR A 17 -5.54 -0.79 1.37
CA TYR A 17 -6.66 0.14 1.15
C TYR A 17 -7.43 0.39 2.46
N LEU A 18 -7.85 -0.68 3.13
CA LEU A 18 -8.63 -0.60 4.36
C LEU A 18 -7.85 -0.08 5.58
N SER A 19 -6.52 -0.01 5.54
CA SER A 19 -5.74 0.51 6.67
C SER A 19 -5.69 2.04 6.72
N ALA A 20 -6.03 2.73 5.64
CA ALA A 20 -5.80 4.18 5.50
C ALA A 20 -6.41 5.04 6.63
N PRO A 21 -7.70 4.84 7.04
CA PRO A 21 -8.27 5.63 8.14
C PRO A 21 -7.48 5.46 9.44
N ARG A 22 -7.11 4.22 9.76
CA ARG A 22 -6.41 3.91 11.00
C ARG A 22 -4.95 4.38 11.00
N VAL A 23 -4.28 4.36 9.84
CA VAL A 23 -2.95 4.97 9.71
C VAL A 23 -3.02 6.47 9.98
N ALA A 24 -4.04 7.17 9.46
CA ALA A 24 -4.18 8.62 9.62
C ALA A 24 -4.40 8.98 11.09
N GLU A 25 -5.27 8.21 11.75
CA GLU A 25 -5.52 8.30 13.18
C GLU A 25 -4.27 8.09 14.05
N VAL A 26 -3.47 7.06 13.75
CA VAL A 26 -2.22 6.78 14.50
C VAL A 26 -1.23 7.91 14.31
N ARG A 27 -1.05 8.40 13.07
CA ARG A 27 -0.20 9.56 12.77
C ARG A 27 -0.65 10.80 13.56
N ALA A 28 -1.96 11.08 13.58
CA ALA A 28 -2.52 12.23 14.28
C ALA A 28 -2.34 12.16 15.80
N ARG A 29 -2.49 10.99 16.42
CA ARG A 29 -2.37 10.83 17.89
C ARG A 29 -0.93 10.78 18.39
N THR A 30 -0.02 10.20 17.60
CA THR A 30 1.38 9.96 18.03
C THR A 30 2.36 10.98 17.48
N GLY A 31 2.04 11.66 16.38
CA GLY A 31 2.97 12.50 15.64
C GLY A 31 4.07 11.72 14.91
N ALA A 32 3.99 10.38 14.84
CA ALA A 32 4.98 9.56 14.16
C ALA A 32 5.01 9.80 12.64
N SER A 33 6.21 9.71 12.07
CA SER A 33 6.42 9.81 10.62
C SER A 33 6.32 8.42 9.99
N PHE A 34 5.57 8.31 8.90
CA PHE A 34 5.43 7.07 8.15
C PHE A 34 6.19 7.20 6.84
N ILE A 35 7.12 6.28 6.58
CA ILE A 35 7.82 6.18 5.31
C ILE A 35 7.08 5.15 4.44
N PHE A 36 6.50 5.60 3.35
CA PHE A 36 5.74 4.76 2.44
C PHE A 36 6.71 3.98 1.57
N LYS A 37 6.62 2.65 1.65
CA LYS A 37 7.49 1.72 0.94
C LYS A 37 6.66 0.74 0.10
N PRO A 38 6.16 1.17 -1.07
CA PRO A 38 5.66 0.25 -2.07
C PRO A 38 6.72 -0.81 -2.38
N MET A 39 6.32 -2.07 -2.46
CA MET A 39 7.20 -3.22 -2.71
C MET A 39 6.58 -4.21 -3.69
N ASP A 40 7.42 -4.96 -4.39
CA ASP A 40 6.97 -6.05 -5.24
C ASP A 40 6.51 -7.24 -4.39
N ILE A 41 5.19 -7.37 -4.27
CA ILE A 41 4.57 -8.42 -3.47
C ILE A 41 4.87 -9.84 -3.98
N MET A 42 5.11 -10.02 -5.27
CA MET A 42 5.38 -11.35 -5.83
C MET A 42 6.75 -11.86 -5.39
N ARG A 43 7.76 -10.99 -5.41
CA ARG A 43 9.10 -11.30 -4.90
C ARG A 43 9.11 -11.51 -3.39
N VAL A 44 8.34 -10.70 -2.66
CA VAL A 44 8.15 -10.89 -1.21
C VAL A 44 7.50 -12.24 -0.89
N PHE A 45 6.47 -12.63 -1.63
CA PHE A 45 5.84 -13.95 -1.47
C PHE A 45 6.78 -15.10 -1.81
N GLU A 46 7.56 -14.98 -2.88
CA GLU A 46 8.58 -15.97 -3.25
C GLU A 46 9.64 -16.14 -2.15
N ALA A 47 10.21 -15.04 -1.66
CA ALA A 47 11.26 -15.08 -0.64
C ALA A 47 10.76 -15.57 0.72
N SER A 48 9.53 -15.22 1.11
CA SER A 48 8.95 -15.61 2.41
C SER A 48 8.25 -16.98 2.41
N GLY A 49 8.02 -17.58 1.24
CA GLY A 49 7.19 -18.78 1.10
C GLY A 49 5.68 -18.54 1.29
N THR A 50 5.24 -17.27 1.30
CA THR A 50 3.82 -16.93 1.47
C THR A 50 3.03 -17.34 0.24
N THR A 51 1.94 -18.10 0.45
CA THR A 51 1.05 -18.50 -0.65
C THR A 51 0.20 -17.31 -1.13
N PRO A 52 0.31 -16.89 -2.41
CA PRO A 52 -0.48 -15.78 -2.95
C PRO A 52 -1.99 -16.04 -2.83
N PRO A 53 -2.82 -15.02 -2.60
CA PRO A 53 -4.27 -15.19 -2.36
C PRO A 53 -5.01 -16.06 -3.39
N PRO A 54 -4.78 -15.94 -4.71
CA PRO A 54 -5.46 -16.79 -5.70
C PRO A 54 -5.13 -18.28 -5.57
N LYS A 55 -3.96 -18.62 -5.03
CA LYS A 55 -3.49 -20.00 -4.84
C LYS A 55 -3.88 -20.58 -3.47
N GLN A 56 -4.53 -19.81 -2.61
CA GLN A 56 -4.95 -20.29 -1.29
C GLN A 56 -6.17 -21.23 -1.39
N PRO A 57 -6.36 -22.13 -0.41
CA PRO A 57 -7.55 -22.99 -0.32
C PRO A 57 -8.85 -22.20 -0.28
N ASP A 58 -9.95 -22.80 -0.76
CA ASP A 58 -11.27 -22.15 -0.84
C ASP A 58 -11.77 -21.62 0.51
N ALA A 59 -11.49 -22.34 1.60
CA ALA A 59 -11.84 -21.88 2.95
C ALA A 59 -11.20 -20.52 3.30
N ARG A 60 -9.92 -20.30 2.93
CA ARG A 60 -9.23 -19.03 3.17
C ARG A 60 -9.77 -17.92 2.26
N LYS A 61 -10.05 -18.23 0.99
CA LYS A 61 -10.64 -17.27 0.04
C LYS A 61 -12.03 -16.82 0.49
N ALA A 62 -12.88 -17.75 0.94
CA ALA A 62 -14.22 -17.45 1.46
C ALA A 62 -14.18 -16.61 2.74
N TYR A 63 -13.27 -16.96 3.67
CA TYR A 63 -13.06 -16.15 4.87
C TYR A 63 -12.58 -14.74 4.53
N ARG A 64 -11.58 -14.61 3.65
CA ARG A 64 -11.05 -13.31 3.21
C ARG A 64 -12.16 -12.42 2.65
N ALA A 65 -13.01 -12.95 1.77
CA ALA A 65 -14.12 -12.16 1.20
C ALA A 65 -15.10 -11.65 2.30
N THR A 66 -15.41 -12.50 3.27
CA THR A 66 -16.27 -12.14 4.41
C THR A 66 -15.61 -11.10 5.30
N ASP A 67 -14.32 -11.28 5.60
CA ASP A 67 -13.55 -10.40 6.47
C ASP A 67 -13.35 -9.02 5.84
N LEU A 68 -12.99 -8.96 4.55
CA LEU A 68 -12.90 -7.70 3.80
C LEU A 68 -14.20 -6.91 3.85
N SER A 69 -15.35 -7.57 3.66
CA SER A 69 -16.66 -6.92 3.76
C SER A 69 -16.93 -6.40 5.17
N ARG A 70 -16.49 -7.13 6.21
CA ARG A 70 -16.69 -6.76 7.61
C ARG A 70 -15.83 -5.56 8.00
N VAL A 71 -14.56 -5.56 7.63
CA VAL A 71 -13.63 -4.45 7.89
C VAL A 71 -14.08 -3.20 7.12
N ALA A 72 -14.41 -3.33 5.83
CA ALA A 72 -14.92 -2.23 5.02
C ALA A 72 -16.17 -1.59 5.64
N LYS A 73 -17.13 -2.41 6.08
CA LYS A 73 -18.33 -1.93 6.78
C LYS A 73 -18.01 -1.23 8.11
N ALA A 74 -17.03 -1.72 8.87
CA ALA A 74 -16.65 -1.12 10.15
C ALA A 74 -16.04 0.27 10.01
N HIS A 75 -15.48 0.60 8.84
CA HIS A 75 -14.85 1.88 8.54
C HIS A 75 -15.64 2.73 7.53
N ASP A 76 -16.88 2.34 7.19
CA ASP A 76 -17.72 3.01 6.18
C ASP A 76 -17.01 3.18 4.82
N MET A 77 -16.16 2.21 4.44
CA MET A 77 -15.41 2.22 3.19
C MET A 77 -16.12 1.35 2.13
N PRO A 78 -16.31 1.84 0.89
CA PRO A 78 -16.78 1.00 -0.20
C PRO A 78 -15.72 -0.04 -0.57
N ILE A 79 -16.15 -1.24 -0.98
CA ILE A 79 -15.23 -2.27 -1.48
C ILE A 79 -15.86 -3.13 -2.58
N ASN A 80 -15.15 -3.26 -3.70
CA ASN A 80 -15.35 -4.22 -4.77
C ASN A 80 -14.44 -5.44 -4.53
N LEU A 81 -15.04 -6.59 -4.22
CA LEU A 81 -14.28 -7.82 -3.95
C LEU A 81 -13.76 -8.51 -5.22
N LYS A 82 -14.17 -8.05 -6.40
CA LYS A 82 -13.76 -8.60 -7.70
C LYS A 82 -13.49 -7.47 -8.70
N PRO A 83 -12.46 -6.63 -8.48
CA PRO A 83 -12.13 -5.58 -9.43
C PRO A 83 -11.75 -6.17 -10.79
N ALA A 84 -12.23 -5.57 -11.87
CA ALA A 84 -12.08 -6.05 -13.24
C ALA A 84 -10.61 -6.11 -13.68
N PHE A 85 -9.79 -5.18 -13.19
CA PHE A 85 -8.37 -5.06 -13.55
C PHE A 85 -7.42 -5.74 -12.57
N TRP A 86 -7.91 -6.40 -11.52
CA TRP A 86 -7.04 -6.98 -10.50
C TRP A 86 -6.60 -8.43 -10.86
N PRO A 87 -5.30 -8.76 -10.77
CA PRO A 87 -4.18 -7.88 -10.43
C PRO A 87 -3.67 -7.09 -11.65
N ALA A 88 -3.51 -5.78 -11.49
CA ALA A 88 -2.86 -4.91 -12.48
C ALA A 88 -1.34 -4.90 -12.29
N SER A 89 -0.59 -4.36 -13.25
CA SER A 89 0.83 -4.05 -13.04
C SER A 89 0.97 -3.03 -11.90
N GLN A 90 1.86 -3.29 -10.94
CA GLN A 90 2.06 -2.42 -9.77
C GLN A 90 3.15 -1.36 -9.97
N ASN A 91 3.98 -1.47 -11.00
CA ASN A 91 5.23 -0.70 -11.12
C ASN A 91 4.98 0.81 -11.24
N LEU A 92 4.17 1.22 -12.21
CA LEU A 92 3.90 2.65 -12.46
C LEU A 92 3.21 3.30 -11.26
N ALA A 93 2.14 2.68 -10.75
CA ALA A 93 1.42 3.17 -9.57
C ALA A 93 2.29 3.23 -8.30
N SER A 94 3.21 2.26 -8.11
CA SER A 94 4.17 2.29 -7.00
C SER A 94 5.21 3.40 -7.19
N GLY A 95 5.67 3.60 -8.42
CA GLY A 95 6.58 4.69 -8.78
C GLY A 95 5.96 6.07 -8.54
N VAL A 96 4.68 6.27 -8.86
CA VAL A 96 3.95 7.53 -8.58
C VAL A 96 3.95 7.88 -7.09
N ILE A 97 3.75 6.89 -6.23
CA ILE A 97 3.80 7.07 -4.77
C ILE A 97 5.21 7.44 -4.30
N ILE A 98 6.22 6.75 -4.83
CA ILE A 98 7.63 7.00 -4.50
C ILE A 98 8.05 8.39 -4.97
N ALA A 99 7.75 8.76 -6.21
CA ALA A 99 8.06 10.08 -6.76
C ALA A 99 7.46 11.22 -5.92
N ALA A 100 6.22 11.05 -5.45
CA ALA A 100 5.58 12.05 -4.59
C ALA A 100 6.34 12.22 -3.26
N GLN A 101 6.75 11.11 -2.65
CA GLN A 101 7.51 11.10 -1.40
C GLN A 101 8.92 11.70 -1.57
N GLU A 102 9.65 11.33 -2.62
CA GLU A 102 10.99 11.87 -2.91
C GLU A 102 10.94 13.35 -3.29
N GLY A 103 9.83 13.83 -3.85
CA GLY A 103 9.54 15.25 -4.06
C GLY A 103 9.25 16.02 -2.77
N GLY A 104 9.30 15.38 -1.59
CA GLY A 104 9.08 16.00 -0.28
C GLY A 104 7.63 16.16 0.12
N ASN A 105 6.69 15.51 -0.59
CA ASN A 105 5.27 15.55 -0.27
C ASN A 105 4.86 14.38 0.63
N ASP A 106 3.75 14.54 1.36
CA ASP A 106 3.10 13.42 2.06
C ASP A 106 2.28 12.59 1.05
N PRO A 107 2.68 11.34 0.74
CA PRO A 107 2.01 10.55 -0.29
C PRO A 107 0.75 9.86 0.21
N MET A 108 0.29 10.11 1.45
CA MET A 108 -0.81 9.36 2.06
C MET A 108 -2.13 9.46 1.29
N ALA A 109 -2.55 10.67 0.92
CA ALA A 109 -3.80 10.88 0.18
C ALA A 109 -3.75 10.19 -1.20
N LEU A 110 -2.62 10.36 -1.90
CA LEU A 110 -2.36 9.73 -3.20
C LEU A 110 -2.35 8.21 -3.11
N THR A 111 -1.63 7.65 -2.13
CA THR A 111 -1.56 6.19 -1.88
C THR A 111 -2.96 5.62 -1.67
N HIS A 112 -3.77 6.27 -0.83
CA HIS A 112 -5.13 5.84 -0.57
C HIS A 112 -6.01 5.96 -1.82
N ALA A 113 -5.89 7.03 -2.60
CA ALA A 113 -6.65 7.21 -3.83
C ALA A 113 -6.33 6.14 -4.89
N ILE A 114 -5.05 5.77 -5.05
CA ILE A 114 -4.62 4.68 -5.95
C ILE A 114 -5.18 3.33 -5.47
N LEU A 115 -5.10 3.04 -4.18
CA LEU A 115 -5.65 1.82 -3.59
C LEU A 115 -7.19 1.75 -3.76
N LYS A 116 -7.88 2.88 -3.55
CA LYS A 116 -9.32 3.02 -3.77
C LYS A 116 -9.71 2.83 -5.23
N ALA A 117 -8.90 3.34 -6.16
CA ALA A 117 -9.12 3.18 -7.59
C ALA A 117 -9.27 1.71 -7.98
N VAL A 118 -8.45 0.83 -7.40
CA VAL A 118 -8.56 -0.62 -7.58
C VAL A 118 -9.77 -1.17 -6.82
N TRP A 119 -9.85 -0.90 -5.52
CA TRP A 119 -10.71 -1.66 -4.61
C TRP A 119 -12.12 -1.11 -4.44
N ALA A 120 -12.45 0.05 -5.01
CA ALA A 120 -13.79 0.63 -4.91
C ALA A 120 -14.28 1.19 -6.25
N ASP A 121 -13.40 1.85 -7.00
CA ASP A 121 -13.80 2.59 -8.21
C ASP A 121 -13.64 1.78 -9.51
N ASP A 122 -13.09 0.56 -9.42
CA ASP A 122 -12.91 -0.39 -10.53
C ASP A 122 -12.10 0.17 -11.71
N LEU A 123 -11.02 0.89 -11.40
CA LEU A 123 -10.13 1.55 -12.36
C LEU A 123 -8.81 0.80 -12.56
N ASN A 124 -8.20 0.98 -13.73
CA ASN A 124 -6.93 0.35 -14.10
C ASN A 124 -5.72 1.21 -13.68
N ILE A 125 -5.07 0.85 -12.58
CA ILE A 125 -3.87 1.56 -12.10
C ILE A 125 -2.58 1.27 -12.91
N ALA A 126 -2.65 0.43 -13.95
CA ALA A 126 -1.55 0.27 -14.91
C ALA A 126 -1.65 1.26 -16.10
N ASP A 127 -2.73 2.04 -16.17
CA ASP A 127 -2.93 3.07 -17.18
C ASP A 127 -2.43 4.43 -16.68
N ALA A 128 -1.57 5.08 -17.47
CA ALA A 128 -0.95 6.35 -17.11
C ALA A 128 -1.99 7.46 -16.92
N ALA A 129 -2.96 7.58 -17.84
CA ALA A 129 -4.01 8.60 -17.76
C ALA A 129 -4.88 8.43 -16.50
N THR A 130 -5.14 7.19 -16.08
CA THR A 130 -5.82 6.92 -14.80
C THR A 130 -5.01 7.45 -13.62
N LEU A 131 -3.70 7.22 -13.58
CA LEU A 131 -2.83 7.70 -12.51
C LEU A 131 -2.64 9.22 -12.51
N GLU A 132 -2.53 9.83 -13.69
CA GLU A 132 -2.48 11.30 -13.84
C GLU A 132 -3.72 11.95 -13.24
N ASN A 133 -4.91 11.46 -13.58
CA ASN A 133 -6.18 11.97 -13.04
C ASN A 133 -6.27 11.80 -11.51
N ILE A 134 -5.80 10.66 -10.98
CA ILE A 134 -5.75 10.42 -9.54
C ILE A 134 -4.78 11.41 -8.87
N ALA A 135 -3.59 11.60 -9.43
CA ALA A 135 -2.59 12.54 -8.92
C ALA A 135 -3.12 13.98 -8.90
N VAL A 136 -3.76 14.43 -9.98
CA VAL A 136 -4.41 15.75 -10.06
C VAL A 136 -5.50 15.89 -9.00
N SER A 137 -6.32 14.87 -8.77
CA SER A 137 -7.35 14.90 -7.72
C SER A 137 -6.78 15.03 -6.30
N CYS A 138 -5.51 14.66 -6.12
CA CYS A 138 -4.77 14.78 -4.86
C CYS A 138 -3.91 16.05 -4.78
N GLY A 139 -3.98 16.95 -5.78
CA GLY A 139 -3.26 18.22 -5.78
C GLY A 139 -1.84 18.16 -6.33
N PHE A 140 -1.46 17.09 -7.05
CA PHE A 140 -0.17 16.96 -7.72
C PHE A 140 -0.25 17.39 -9.19
N ASP A 141 0.90 17.70 -9.78
CA ASP A 141 1.06 17.74 -11.24
C ASP A 141 1.07 16.30 -11.75
N GLY A 142 -0.03 15.85 -12.34
CA GLY A 142 -0.21 14.45 -12.73
C GLY A 142 0.76 14.00 -13.81
N GLU A 143 1.01 14.83 -14.82
CA GLU A 143 1.89 14.51 -15.95
C GLU A 143 3.34 14.40 -15.48
N ASP A 144 3.81 15.40 -14.71
CA ASP A 144 5.16 15.39 -14.15
C ASP A 144 5.38 14.20 -13.20
N LEU A 145 4.42 13.96 -12.30
CA LEU A 145 4.55 12.89 -11.30
C LEU A 145 4.56 11.50 -11.93
N VAL A 146 3.70 11.25 -12.91
CA VAL A 146 3.68 9.99 -13.67
C VAL A 146 4.92 9.86 -14.55
N GLY A 147 5.40 10.95 -15.15
CA GLY A 147 6.66 10.96 -15.91
C GLY A 147 7.88 10.60 -15.06
N GLN A 148 7.91 11.02 -13.80
CA GLN A 148 8.99 10.65 -12.85
C GLN A 148 8.91 9.21 -12.37
N ALA A 149 7.70 8.63 -12.33
CA ALA A 149 7.45 7.30 -11.78
C ALA A 149 8.26 6.19 -12.45
N ASP A 150 8.52 6.31 -13.76
CA ASP A 150 9.30 5.33 -14.54
C ASP A 150 10.79 5.67 -14.64
N SER A 151 11.26 6.73 -13.96
CA SER A 151 12.69 7.06 -13.94
C SER A 151 13.52 5.98 -13.24
N ASP A 152 14.76 5.80 -13.70
CA ASP A 152 15.71 4.84 -13.10
C ASP A 152 15.89 5.08 -11.59
N ALA A 153 15.85 6.34 -11.15
CA ALA A 153 15.97 6.70 -9.74
C ALA A 153 14.79 6.18 -8.91
N VAL A 154 13.55 6.38 -9.39
CA VAL A 154 12.35 5.92 -8.70
C VAL A 154 12.25 4.39 -8.72
N GLN A 155 12.56 3.76 -9.85
CA GLN A 155 12.55 2.30 -9.97
C GLN A 155 13.64 1.64 -9.09
N ALA A 156 14.80 2.28 -8.92
CA ALA A 156 15.82 1.83 -7.97
C ALA A 156 15.34 1.89 -6.52
N ILE A 157 14.51 2.87 -6.14
CA ILE A 157 13.91 2.94 -4.80
C ILE A 157 12.86 1.83 -4.62
N PHE A 158 12.03 1.56 -5.63
CA PHE A 158 11.07 0.45 -5.59
C PHE A 158 11.78 -0.91 -5.40
N GLU A 159 12.89 -1.11 -6.11
CA GLU A 159 13.77 -2.28 -5.96
C GLU A 159 14.35 -2.35 -4.54
N ALA A 160 14.89 -1.23 -4.03
CA ALA A 160 15.47 -1.15 -2.70
C ALA A 160 14.44 -1.44 -1.60
N ASN A 161 13.23 -0.88 -1.70
CA ASN A 161 12.12 -1.16 -0.79
C ASN A 161 11.76 -2.64 -0.79
N THR A 162 11.74 -3.28 -1.97
CA THR A 162 11.47 -4.72 -2.11
C THR A 162 12.55 -5.56 -1.43
N LYS A 163 13.83 -5.25 -1.68
CA LYS A 163 14.95 -5.95 -1.06
C LYS A 163 14.96 -5.79 0.45
N GLU A 164 14.77 -4.57 0.95
CA GLU A 164 14.74 -4.27 2.37
C GLU A 164 13.56 -4.98 3.07
N ALA A 165 12.38 -5.01 2.44
CA ALA A 165 11.23 -5.74 2.97
C ALA A 165 11.58 -7.24 3.17
N ILE A 166 12.24 -7.86 2.20
CA ILE A 166 12.69 -9.26 2.30
C ILE A 166 13.72 -9.42 3.44
N GLU A 167 14.71 -8.53 3.54
CA GLU A 167 15.72 -8.54 4.61
C GLU A 167 15.10 -8.38 6.01
N LYS A 168 14.03 -7.58 6.13
CA LYS A 168 13.24 -7.39 7.35
C LYS A 168 12.20 -8.49 7.60
N ASN A 169 12.22 -9.58 6.83
CA ASN A 169 11.28 -10.70 6.92
C ASN A 169 9.80 -10.28 6.72
N VAL A 170 9.54 -9.20 5.97
CA VAL A 170 8.18 -8.87 5.53
C VAL A 170 7.67 -9.99 4.63
N PHE A 171 6.44 -10.43 4.87
CA PHE A 171 5.84 -11.55 4.15
C PHE A 171 4.45 -11.23 3.58
N GLY A 172 3.96 -10.00 3.74
CA GLY A 172 2.66 -9.58 3.23
C GLY A 172 2.42 -8.07 3.35
N SER A 173 1.24 -7.65 2.90
CA SER A 173 0.82 -6.26 2.89
C SER A 173 -0.57 -6.08 3.51
N PRO A 174 -0.82 -5.01 4.29
CA PRO A 174 0.15 -4.02 4.75
C PRO A 174 1.04 -4.58 5.88
N SER A 175 2.26 -4.08 5.99
CA SER A 175 3.18 -4.36 7.10
C SER A 175 3.81 -3.06 7.61
N PHE A 176 4.00 -2.96 8.92
CA PHE A 176 4.58 -1.81 9.59
C PHE A 176 5.82 -2.27 10.35
N PHE A 177 6.92 -1.53 10.26
CA PHE A 177 8.16 -1.84 10.97
C PHE A 177 8.54 -0.67 11.88
N VAL A 178 8.73 -0.94 13.17
CA VAL A 178 9.06 0.06 14.20
C VAL A 178 10.16 -0.49 15.08
N ASP A 179 11.29 0.22 15.18
CA ASP A 179 12.41 -0.10 16.09
C ASP A 179 12.89 -1.58 16.08
N GLY A 180 12.85 -2.23 14.92
CA GLY A 180 13.28 -3.64 14.78
C GLY A 180 12.13 -4.66 14.80
N GLU A 181 10.91 -4.22 15.09
CA GLU A 181 9.73 -5.09 15.21
C GLU A 181 8.81 -4.97 13.99
N LEU A 182 8.33 -6.11 13.49
CA LEU A 182 7.42 -6.22 12.36
C LEU A 182 5.98 -6.46 12.83
N PHE A 183 5.05 -5.66 12.32
CA PHE A 183 3.61 -5.77 12.54
C PHE A 183 2.89 -5.96 11.20
N TRP A 184 2.37 -7.17 10.96
CA TRP A 184 1.67 -7.48 9.71
C TRP A 184 0.16 -7.43 9.87
N GLY A 185 -0.50 -6.63 9.02
CA GLY A 185 -1.96 -6.51 8.96
C GLY A 185 -2.48 -5.15 9.43
N GLN A 186 -3.58 -4.72 8.83
CA GLN A 186 -4.29 -3.48 9.21
C GLN A 186 -4.78 -3.52 10.67
N ASP A 187 -5.08 -4.73 11.16
CA ASP A 187 -5.54 -5.03 12.51
C ASP A 187 -4.43 -4.95 13.58
N ARG A 188 -3.18 -4.65 13.18
CA ARG A 188 -2.05 -4.49 14.10
C ARG A 188 -1.69 -3.05 14.44
N LEU A 189 -2.40 -2.07 13.87
CA LEU A 189 -2.09 -0.64 14.07
C LEU A 189 -2.20 -0.18 15.53
N SER A 190 -2.99 -0.85 16.38
CA SER A 190 -2.99 -0.58 17.83
C SER A 190 -1.69 -1.02 18.52
N TYR A 191 -1.06 -2.10 18.07
CA TYR A 191 0.25 -2.54 18.56
C TYR A 191 1.37 -1.66 18.02
N VAL A 192 1.27 -1.24 16.76
CA VAL A 192 2.17 -0.23 16.18
C VAL A 192 2.11 1.04 17.03
N GLU A 193 0.92 1.55 17.34
CA GLU A 193 0.73 2.73 18.18
C GLU A 193 1.32 2.56 19.59
N ALA A 194 1.22 1.38 20.19
CA ALA A 194 1.83 1.09 21.48
C ALA A 194 3.37 1.02 21.46
N ALA A 195 3.97 0.79 20.27
CA ALA A 195 5.41 0.75 20.07
C ALA A 195 6.02 2.12 19.75
N LEU A 196 5.20 3.17 19.53
CA LEU A 196 5.62 4.54 19.22
C LEU A 196 5.90 5.38 20.47
#